data_AF-N9R114-F1
#
_entry.id   AF-N9R114-F1
#
_cell.length_a   1.000
_cell.length_b   1.000
_cell.length_c   1.000
_cell.angle_alpha   90.00
_cell.angle_beta   90.00
_cell.angle_gamma   90.00
#
_symmetry.space_group_name_H-M   'P 1'
#
loop_
_entity.id
_entity.type
_entity.pdbx_description
1 polymer ?
#
loop_
_entity_poly.entity_id
_entity_poly.type
_entity_poly.pdbx_seq_one_letter_code
_entity_poly.pdbx_strand_id
1 'polypeptide(L)'
;MDNKLVWLDDIRAIACIMVVVLHTAAIYILKSDGVYWEIANLVDSFTRICVPLFFMISGYLFFSEKQIKIKNFVRIIIPLVFYSVVGFVFVALAFKFGFVPKINYYFFSEPIFYHLWYFYPLLLIYAISYFIKVRLTGLTKINLFSFVFLIFVFCNPEVNEIIKYFFDFKYNNYFFIKGEFFYFLSYALIGALMQGIKFSKTHGNFFIFLYFLLSLIIAYMTSQKHDTVFYSFTGPLVCFSAISFFIFFKSRECLNFKGSKYLMHISKFSLGIYGIHAFVLLVVEKIFNIKTVNPIWGIAIFSVMVLALSLIYSFLLKKFDKNGYVV
;
A
#
# COMPACT_ATOMS: atom_id res chain seq x y z
N MET A 1 -9.22 -24.99 9.02
CA MET A 1 -8.84 -23.71 8.40
C MET A 1 -10.13 -22.95 8.14
N ASP A 2 -10.39 -21.88 8.88
CA ASP A 2 -11.63 -21.13 8.71
C ASP A 2 -11.60 -20.41 7.36
N ASN A 3 -12.45 -20.86 6.43
CA ASN A 3 -12.66 -20.23 5.11
C ASN A 3 -12.99 -18.71 5.21
N LYS A 4 -13.33 -18.20 6.40
CA LYS A 4 -13.76 -16.81 6.64
C LYS A 4 -12.72 -15.74 6.29
N LEU A 5 -11.42 -16.05 6.28
CA LEU A 5 -10.37 -15.02 6.11
C LEU A 5 -9.50 -15.20 4.85
N VAL A 6 -9.80 -16.18 3.98
CA VAL A 6 -8.99 -16.45 2.78
C VAL A 6 -8.90 -15.23 1.85
N TRP A 7 -9.99 -14.46 1.75
CA TRP A 7 -10.01 -13.24 0.93
C TRP A 7 -9.05 -12.15 1.45
N LEU A 8 -8.78 -12.09 2.76
CA LEU A 8 -7.80 -11.14 3.32
C LEU A 8 -6.37 -11.53 2.93
N ASP A 9 -6.08 -12.83 2.89
CA ASP A 9 -4.77 -13.31 2.44
C ASP A 9 -4.55 -13.00 0.96
N ASP A 10 -5.59 -13.13 0.13
CA ASP A 10 -5.53 -12.75 -1.29
C ASP A 10 -5.31 -11.24 -1.46
N ILE A 11 -6.05 -10.38 -0.73
CA ILE A 11 -5.78 -8.92 -0.76
C ILE A 11 -4.34 -8.64 -0.33
N ARG A 12 -3.85 -9.27 0.75
CA ARG A 12 -2.48 -9.05 1.24
C ARG A 12 -1.44 -9.42 0.19
N ALA A 13 -1.62 -10.56 -0.49
CA ALA A 13 -0.74 -11.00 -1.55
C ALA A 13 -0.76 -10.04 -2.74
N ILE A 14 -1.95 -9.62 -3.19
CA ILE A 14 -2.10 -8.72 -4.33
C ILE A 14 -1.53 -7.34 -4.00
N ALA A 15 -1.81 -6.80 -2.80
CA ALA A 15 -1.21 -5.54 -2.35
C ALA A 15 0.32 -5.62 -2.32
N CYS A 16 0.89 -6.74 -1.86
CA CYS A 16 2.34 -6.97 -1.90
C CYS A 16 2.91 -6.98 -3.32
N ILE A 17 2.23 -7.65 -4.26
CA ILE A 17 2.61 -7.63 -5.69
C ILE A 17 2.51 -6.21 -6.24
N MET A 18 1.41 -5.50 -5.95
CA MET A 18 1.20 -4.13 -6.39
C MET A 18 2.30 -3.17 -5.89
N VAL A 19 2.83 -3.34 -4.66
CA VAL A 19 3.99 -2.55 -4.19
C VAL A 19 5.21 -2.74 -5.10
N VAL A 20 5.53 -3.97 -5.47
CA VAL A 20 6.66 -4.28 -6.35
C VAL A 20 6.45 -3.69 -7.75
N VAL A 21 5.24 -3.86 -8.29
CA VAL A 21 4.87 -3.34 -9.62
C VAL A 21 4.89 -1.81 -9.64
N LEU A 22 4.33 -1.17 -8.60
CA LEU A 22 4.31 0.28 -8.44
C LEU A 22 5.73 0.85 -8.44
N HIS A 23 6.63 0.31 -7.62
CA HIS A 23 8.01 0.82 -7.57
C HIS A 23 8.79 0.56 -8.85
N THR A 24 8.49 -0.53 -9.56
CA THR A 24 9.08 -0.79 -10.89
C THR A 24 8.56 0.22 -11.92
N ALA A 25 7.26 0.52 -11.92
CA ALA A 25 6.66 1.55 -12.80
C ALA A 25 7.18 2.96 -12.48
N ALA A 26 7.38 3.29 -11.20
CA ALA A 26 7.90 4.57 -10.77
C ALA A 26 9.29 4.91 -11.36
N ILE A 27 10.12 3.90 -11.65
CA ILE A 27 11.41 4.12 -12.34
C ILE A 27 11.20 4.75 -13.72
N TYR A 28 10.18 4.30 -14.45
CA TYR A 28 9.84 4.85 -15.76
C TYR A 28 9.23 6.26 -15.65
N ILE A 29 8.36 6.49 -14.67
CA ILE A 29 7.75 7.81 -14.44
C ILE A 29 8.82 8.86 -14.12
N LEU A 30 9.79 8.53 -13.26
CA LEU A 30 10.79 9.48 -12.77
C LEU A 30 11.96 9.71 -13.73
N LYS A 31 12.21 8.80 -14.68
CA LYS A 31 13.46 8.78 -15.47
C LYS A 31 13.27 8.63 -16.98
N SER A 32 12.04 8.60 -17.50
CA SER A 32 11.76 8.51 -18.93
C SER A 32 11.00 9.74 -19.45
N ASP A 33 11.41 10.24 -20.60
CA ASP A 33 10.72 11.31 -21.33
C ASP A 33 9.86 10.68 -22.45
N GLY A 34 8.59 11.09 -22.58
CA GLY A 34 7.72 10.75 -23.72
C GLY A 34 6.78 9.55 -23.52
N VAL A 35 6.53 8.77 -24.60
CA VAL A 35 5.49 7.72 -24.73
C VAL A 35 5.56 6.64 -23.64
N TYR A 36 6.73 6.44 -23.05
CA TYR A 36 6.93 5.46 -21.98
C TYR A 36 6.28 5.85 -20.66
N TRP A 37 6.04 7.14 -20.46
CA TRP A 37 5.44 7.68 -19.26
C TRP A 37 3.96 7.25 -19.10
N GLU A 38 3.18 7.22 -20.19
CA GLU A 38 1.74 6.92 -20.11
C GLU A 38 1.45 5.49 -19.63
N ILE A 39 2.24 4.52 -20.09
CA ILE A 39 2.07 3.12 -19.70
C ILE A 39 2.46 2.95 -18.23
N ALA A 40 3.56 3.57 -17.82
CA ALA A 40 3.99 3.56 -16.43
C ALA A 40 2.96 4.27 -15.53
N ASN A 41 2.40 5.39 -15.98
CA ASN A 41 1.34 6.14 -15.30
C ASN A 41 0.08 5.29 -15.11
N LEU A 42 -0.35 4.59 -16.16
CA LEU A 42 -1.48 3.68 -16.09
C LEU A 42 -1.24 2.58 -15.06
N VAL A 43 -0.09 1.89 -15.13
CA VAL A 43 0.23 0.81 -14.19
C VAL A 43 0.32 1.33 -12.75
N ASP A 44 0.96 2.47 -12.55
CA ASP A 44 1.10 3.10 -11.25
C ASP A 44 -0.29 3.43 -10.66
N SER A 45 -1.17 4.08 -11.45
CA SER A 45 -2.53 4.44 -11.03
C SER A 45 -3.35 3.26 -10.54
N PHE A 46 -3.24 2.10 -11.20
CA PHE A 46 -3.91 0.86 -10.78
C PHE A 46 -3.26 0.21 -9.55
N THR A 47 -1.96 0.37 -9.35
CA THR A 47 -1.23 -0.24 -8.22
C THR A 47 -1.18 0.64 -6.97
N ARG A 48 -1.57 1.91 -7.09
CA ARG A 48 -1.49 2.92 -6.02
C ARG A 48 -2.31 2.60 -4.76
N ILE A 49 -3.31 1.72 -4.86
CA ILE A 49 -4.12 1.29 -3.71
C ILE A 49 -3.39 0.33 -2.75
N CYS A 50 -2.18 -0.14 -3.10
CA CYS A 50 -1.47 -1.18 -2.37
C CYS A 50 -1.25 -0.86 -0.88
N VAL A 51 -0.80 0.35 -0.56
CA VAL A 51 -0.55 0.78 0.83
C VAL A 51 -1.85 0.96 1.63
N PRO A 52 -2.88 1.68 1.11
CA PRO A 52 -4.21 1.73 1.74
C PRO A 52 -4.78 0.37 2.11
N LEU A 53 -4.66 -0.63 1.22
CA LEU A 53 -5.16 -1.98 1.47
C LEU A 53 -4.52 -2.63 2.71
N PHE A 54 -3.22 -2.44 2.94
CA PHE A 54 -2.57 -2.98 4.15
C PHE A 54 -3.07 -2.33 5.44
N PHE A 55 -3.37 -1.02 5.43
CA PHE A 55 -3.99 -0.35 6.58
C PHE A 55 -5.41 -0.85 6.81
N MET A 56 -6.21 -1.02 5.75
CA MET A 56 -7.56 -1.58 5.84
C MET A 56 -7.56 -3.01 6.38
N ILE A 57 -6.65 -3.88 5.91
CA ILE A 57 -6.48 -5.24 6.46
C ILE A 57 -6.15 -5.18 7.95
N SER A 58 -5.22 -4.31 8.34
CA SER A 58 -4.80 -4.16 9.74
C SER A 58 -5.97 -3.72 10.61
N GLY A 59 -6.74 -2.73 10.16
CA GLY A 59 -7.89 -2.27 10.93
C GLY A 59 -9.04 -3.27 10.98
N TYR A 60 -9.29 -3.99 9.87
CA TYR A 60 -10.23 -5.12 9.87
C TYR A 60 -9.83 -6.17 10.90
N LEU A 61 -8.55 -6.44 11.13
CA LEU A 61 -8.16 -7.49 12.08
C LEU A 61 -8.12 -6.99 13.54
N PHE A 62 -7.62 -5.78 13.79
CA PHE A 62 -7.20 -5.37 15.13
C PHE A 62 -8.13 -4.37 15.84
N PHE A 63 -8.94 -3.60 15.12
CA PHE A 63 -9.88 -2.68 15.77
C PHE A 63 -11.15 -3.36 16.29
N SER A 64 -11.47 -4.57 15.82
CA SER A 64 -12.67 -5.26 16.26
C SER A 64 -12.56 -6.80 16.43
N GLU A 65 -11.87 -7.56 15.57
CA GLU A 65 -11.83 -9.03 15.73
C GLU A 65 -10.85 -9.51 16.81
N LYS A 66 -9.64 -8.94 16.83
CA LYS A 66 -8.55 -9.40 17.68
C LYS A 66 -8.09 -8.28 18.59
N GLN A 67 -8.03 -8.55 19.88
CA GLN A 67 -7.34 -7.65 20.80
C GLN A 67 -5.84 -7.72 20.53
N ILE A 68 -5.22 -6.56 20.31
CA ILE A 68 -3.78 -6.44 20.20
C ILE A 68 -3.10 -6.89 21.50
N LYS A 69 -2.04 -7.67 21.34
CA LYS A 69 -1.14 -8.10 22.42
C LYS A 69 0.25 -7.52 22.18
N ILE A 70 1.09 -7.47 23.20
CA ILE A 70 2.48 -6.98 23.11
C ILE A 70 3.24 -7.65 21.94
N LYS A 71 3.04 -8.96 21.73
CA LYS A 71 3.63 -9.71 20.61
C LYS A 71 3.29 -9.16 19.21
N ASN A 72 2.20 -8.42 19.05
CA ASN A 72 1.84 -7.80 17.78
C ASN A 72 2.73 -6.59 17.49
N PHE A 73 3.12 -5.81 18.50
CA PHE A 73 4.10 -4.73 18.35
C PHE A 73 5.48 -5.27 17.98
N VAL A 74 5.87 -6.40 18.58
CA VAL A 74 7.12 -7.10 18.27
C VAL A 74 7.20 -7.47 16.77
N ARG A 75 6.06 -7.86 16.17
CA ARG A 75 5.95 -8.16 14.72
C ARG A 75 6.00 -6.94 13.80
N ILE A 76 6.08 -5.73 14.34
CA ILE A 76 6.30 -4.48 13.58
C ILE A 76 7.70 -3.94 13.86
N ILE A 77 8.07 -3.85 15.15
CA ILE A 77 9.33 -3.27 15.60
C ILE A 77 10.52 -4.12 15.15
N ILE A 78 10.48 -5.44 15.31
CA ILE A 78 11.59 -6.30 14.89
C ILE A 78 11.86 -6.19 13.37
N PRO A 79 10.86 -6.35 12.48
CA PRO A 79 11.13 -6.18 11.05
C PRO A 79 11.56 -4.77 10.69
N LEU A 80 10.99 -3.72 11.30
CA LEU A 80 11.45 -2.35 11.09
C LEU A 80 12.94 -2.20 11.43
N VAL A 81 13.37 -2.65 12.61
CA VAL A 81 14.78 -2.58 13.04
C VAL A 81 15.66 -3.45 12.12
N PHE A 82 15.24 -4.68 11.85
CA PHE A 82 15.99 -5.61 11.00
C PHE A 82 16.21 -5.05 9.60
N TYR A 83 15.16 -4.62 8.90
CA TYR A 83 15.28 -4.07 7.55
C TYR A 83 15.95 -2.69 7.55
N SER A 84 15.90 -1.95 8.67
CA SER A 84 16.69 -0.72 8.80
C SER A 84 18.20 -1.03 8.86
N VAL A 85 18.61 -2.05 9.61
CA VAL A 85 20.01 -2.50 9.66
C VAL A 85 20.45 -3.05 8.30
N VAL A 86 19.62 -3.88 7.66
CA VAL A 86 19.90 -4.39 6.30
C VAL A 86 20.04 -3.23 5.31
N GLY A 87 19.15 -2.23 5.36
CA GLY A 87 19.20 -1.06 4.51
C GLY A 87 20.44 -0.21 4.75
N PHE A 88 20.85 -0.02 6.00
CA PHE A 88 22.09 0.67 6.34
C PHE A 88 23.31 -0.02 5.74
N VAL A 89 23.44 -1.33 5.94
CA VAL A 89 24.55 -2.13 5.39
C VAL A 89 24.53 -2.07 3.86
N PHE A 90 23.36 -2.21 3.25
CA PHE A 90 23.18 -2.15 1.80
C PHE A 90 23.64 -0.80 1.24
N VAL A 91 23.19 0.32 1.80
CA VAL A 91 23.56 1.66 1.35
C VAL A 91 25.06 1.92 1.54
N ALA A 92 25.63 1.51 2.68
CA ALA A 92 27.07 1.66 2.94
C ALA A 92 27.93 0.89 1.93
N LEU A 93 27.55 -0.35 1.60
CA LEU A 93 28.21 -1.15 0.56
C LEU A 93 27.99 -0.53 -0.82
N ALA A 94 26.76 -0.13 -1.15
CA ALA A 94 26.43 0.49 -2.42
C ALA A 94 27.25 1.77 -2.65
N PHE A 95 27.44 2.60 -1.62
CA PHE A 95 28.31 3.77 -1.68
C PHE A 95 29.77 3.37 -1.91
N LYS A 96 30.29 2.39 -1.16
CA LYS A 96 31.67 1.90 -1.31
C LYS A 96 31.98 1.41 -2.73
N PHE A 97 31.02 0.75 -3.38
CA PHE A 97 31.15 0.25 -4.74
C PHE A 97 30.71 1.25 -5.82
N GLY A 98 30.40 2.50 -5.47
CA GLY A 98 30.02 3.55 -6.43
C GLY A 98 28.64 3.35 -7.08
N PHE A 99 27.75 2.56 -6.46
CA PHE A 99 26.38 2.36 -6.92
C PHE A 99 25.45 3.52 -6.57
N VAL A 100 25.69 4.21 -5.46
CA VAL A 100 24.89 5.36 -5.00
C VAL A 100 25.81 6.52 -4.57
N PRO A 101 25.38 7.79 -4.71
CA PRO A 101 26.13 8.93 -4.21
C PRO A 101 26.23 8.91 -2.67
N LYS A 102 27.09 9.77 -2.10
CA LYS A 102 27.21 9.92 -0.64
C LYS A 102 25.88 10.42 -0.08
N ILE A 103 25.25 9.63 0.79
CA ILE A 103 24.00 10.00 1.47
C ILE A 103 24.34 10.46 2.88
N ASN A 104 23.81 11.63 3.28
CA ASN A 104 23.85 12.06 4.68
C ASN A 104 22.80 11.26 5.46
N TYR A 105 23.23 10.55 6.50
CA TYR A 105 22.35 9.69 7.28
C TYR A 105 21.59 10.52 8.33
N TYR A 106 20.29 10.71 8.14
CA TYR A 106 19.41 11.32 9.13
C TYR A 106 18.55 10.24 9.80
N PHE A 107 19.18 9.36 10.59
CA PHE A 107 18.54 8.18 11.19
C PHE A 107 17.25 8.50 11.99
N PHE A 108 17.16 9.70 12.56
CA PHE A 108 16.02 10.14 13.35
C PHE A 108 15.00 10.98 12.58
N SER A 109 15.35 11.50 11.41
CA SER A 109 14.49 12.39 10.64
C SER A 109 13.76 11.65 9.52
N GLU A 110 14.39 10.62 8.94
CA GLU A 110 13.87 9.90 7.79
C GLU A 110 14.15 8.40 7.91
N PRO A 111 13.27 7.54 7.33
CA PRO A 111 13.58 6.12 7.24
C PRO A 111 14.85 5.91 6.39
N ILE A 112 15.66 4.91 6.76
CA ILE A 112 16.93 4.63 6.06
C ILE A 112 16.75 4.33 4.57
N PHE A 113 15.57 3.86 4.18
CA PHE A 113 15.18 3.63 2.81
C PHE A 113 13.71 3.97 2.63
N TYR A 114 13.35 4.48 1.45
CA TYR A 114 12.03 5.09 1.24
C TYR A 114 10.89 4.16 1.63
N HIS A 115 10.90 2.87 1.28
CA HIS A 115 9.75 2.01 1.52
C HIS A 115 9.46 1.80 3.00
N LEU A 116 10.45 1.88 3.91
CA LEU A 116 10.25 1.54 5.33
C LEU A 116 9.34 2.52 6.09
N TRP A 117 8.98 3.67 5.50
CA TRP A 117 8.09 4.68 6.11
C TRP A 117 6.75 4.08 6.58
N TYR A 118 6.24 3.05 5.91
CA TYR A 118 4.94 2.43 6.22
C TYR A 118 4.83 1.87 7.64
N PHE A 119 5.94 1.37 8.21
CA PHE A 119 5.92 0.75 9.54
C PHE A 119 5.59 1.75 10.66
N TYR A 120 5.93 3.03 10.47
CA TYR A 120 5.72 4.09 11.47
C TYR A 120 4.23 4.39 11.74
N PRO A 121 3.40 4.75 10.74
CA PRO A 121 1.97 4.91 10.95
C PRO A 121 1.30 3.59 11.35
N LEU A 122 1.78 2.44 10.86
CA LEU A 122 1.26 1.13 11.26
C LEU A 122 1.46 0.88 12.76
N LEU A 123 2.64 1.20 13.30
CA LEU A 123 2.94 1.08 14.73
C LEU A 123 1.97 1.91 15.57
N LEU A 124 1.71 3.15 15.16
CA LEU A 124 0.78 4.03 15.87
C LEU A 124 -0.67 3.56 15.74
N ILE A 125 -1.09 3.02 14.59
CA ILE A 125 -2.40 2.37 14.42
C ILE A 125 -2.57 1.19 15.38
N TYR A 126 -1.51 0.39 15.59
CA TYR A 126 -1.53 -0.72 16.55
C TYR A 126 -1.58 -0.22 18.00
N ALA A 127 -0.90 0.88 18.31
CA ALA A 127 -1.01 1.53 19.61
C ALA A 127 -2.45 2.02 19.86
N ILE A 128 -3.06 2.72 18.90
CA ILE A 128 -4.43 3.21 19.02
C ILE A 128 -5.41 2.05 19.17
N SER A 129 -5.31 0.99 18.37
CA SER A 129 -6.20 -0.18 18.48
C SER A 129 -5.98 -1.04 19.73
N TYR A 130 -4.83 -0.89 20.41
CA TYR A 130 -4.65 -1.45 21.75
C TYR A 130 -5.52 -0.73 22.79
N PHE A 131 -5.60 0.61 22.73
CA PHE A 131 -6.40 1.41 23.67
C PHE A 131 -7.87 1.53 23.28
N ILE A 132 -8.17 1.56 21.98
CA ILE A 132 -9.49 1.80 21.42
C ILE A 132 -10.00 0.53 20.73
N LYS A 133 -11.07 -0.05 21.29
CA LYS A 133 -11.88 -1.05 20.58
C LYS A 133 -13.06 -0.36 19.91
N VAL A 134 -13.19 -0.54 18.60
CA VAL A 134 -14.33 0.00 17.86
C VAL A 134 -15.46 -1.03 17.92
N ARG A 135 -16.43 -0.81 18.81
CA ARG A 135 -17.66 -1.62 18.86
C ARG A 135 -18.66 -1.09 17.83
N LEU A 136 -18.88 -1.86 16.77
CA LEU A 136 -19.69 -1.43 15.63
C LEU A 136 -21.16 -1.83 15.79
N THR A 137 -21.95 -0.97 16.43
CA THR A 137 -23.43 -0.95 16.29
C THR A 137 -23.84 -0.23 14.99
N GLY A 138 -25.09 -0.41 14.55
CA GLY A 138 -25.60 0.24 13.31
C GLY A 138 -25.38 1.76 13.29
N LEU A 139 -25.71 2.46 14.39
CA LEU A 139 -25.51 3.91 14.50
C LEU A 139 -24.03 4.30 14.51
N THR A 140 -23.17 3.56 15.22
CA THR A 140 -21.72 3.83 15.24
C THR A 140 -21.07 3.62 13.87
N LYS A 141 -21.59 2.71 13.03
CA LYS A 141 -21.10 2.51 11.66
C LYS A 141 -21.37 3.74 10.79
N ILE A 142 -22.58 4.30 10.87
CA ILE A 142 -22.95 5.52 10.12
C ILE A 142 -22.07 6.69 10.59
N ASN A 143 -21.98 6.92 11.90
CA ASN A 143 -21.19 8.03 12.45
C ASN A 143 -19.70 7.92 12.08
N LEU A 144 -19.12 6.72 12.16
CA LEU A 144 -17.72 6.50 11.82
C LEU A 144 -17.48 6.61 10.30
N PHE A 145 -18.43 6.17 9.46
CA PHE A 145 -18.37 6.39 8.02
C PHE A 145 -18.42 7.89 7.68
N SER A 146 -19.36 8.64 8.28
CA SER A 146 -19.45 10.10 8.12
C SER A 146 -18.19 10.81 8.59
N PHE A 147 -17.57 10.36 9.70
CA PHE A 147 -16.32 10.91 10.19
C PHE A 147 -15.16 10.68 9.23
N VAL A 148 -15.01 9.45 8.70
CA VAL A 148 -13.96 9.13 7.72
C VAL A 148 -14.19 9.89 6.41
N PHE A 149 -15.43 9.99 5.94
CA PHE A 149 -15.79 10.78 4.77
C PHE A 149 -15.40 12.26 4.98
N LEU A 150 -15.66 12.79 6.17
CA LEU A 150 -15.29 14.15 6.51
C LEU A 150 -13.78 14.38 6.44
N ILE A 151 -12.98 13.43 6.93
CA ILE A 151 -11.51 13.52 6.85
C ILE A 151 -11.03 13.52 5.39
N PHE A 152 -11.48 12.57 4.57
CA PHE A 152 -10.97 12.42 3.20
C PHE A 152 -11.47 13.48 2.22
N VAL A 153 -12.64 14.07 2.46
CA VAL A 153 -13.26 15.04 1.53
C VAL A 153 -13.15 16.48 2.04
N PHE A 154 -13.39 16.72 3.33
CA PHE A 154 -13.38 18.09 3.86
C PHE A 154 -12.05 18.48 4.51
N CYS A 155 -11.30 17.54 5.10
CA CYS A 155 -10.02 17.88 5.75
C CYS A 155 -8.79 17.66 4.84
N ASN A 156 -8.99 17.21 3.61
CA ASN A 156 -7.91 16.79 2.73
C ASN A 156 -7.39 17.94 1.84
N PRO A 157 -6.10 18.33 1.96
CA PRO A 157 -5.53 19.39 1.13
C PRO A 157 -5.60 19.08 -0.38
N GLU A 158 -5.56 17.81 -0.77
CA GLU A 158 -5.63 17.38 -2.18
C GLU A 158 -6.97 17.73 -2.85
N VAL A 159 -8.02 17.94 -2.05
CA VAL A 159 -9.35 18.32 -2.56
C VAL A 159 -9.31 19.73 -3.15
N ASN A 160 -8.44 20.62 -2.66
CA ASN A 160 -8.25 21.92 -3.28
C ASN A 160 -7.71 21.81 -4.71
N GLU A 161 -6.78 20.89 -4.96
CA GLU A 161 -6.22 20.69 -6.30
C GLU A 161 -7.25 20.11 -7.27
N ILE A 162 -8.17 19.28 -6.76
CA ILE A 162 -9.31 18.76 -7.52
C ILE A 162 -10.31 19.89 -7.84
N ILE A 163 -10.70 20.69 -6.84
CA ILE A 163 -11.65 21.79 -7.03
C ILE A 163 -11.09 22.84 -7.99
N LYS A 164 -9.82 23.22 -7.80
CA LYS A 164 -9.12 24.14 -8.69
C LYS A 164 -9.09 23.61 -10.13
N TYR A 165 -8.89 22.31 -10.33
CA TYR A 165 -8.85 21.74 -11.67
C TYR A 165 -10.22 21.76 -12.36
N PHE A 166 -11.29 21.31 -11.69
CA PHE A 166 -12.59 21.17 -12.33
C PHE A 166 -13.41 22.47 -12.40
N PHE A 167 -13.18 23.40 -11.47
CA PHE A 167 -14.01 24.59 -11.31
C PHE A 167 -13.24 25.91 -11.40
N ASP A 168 -11.92 25.85 -11.63
CA ASP A 168 -11.01 27.02 -11.61
C ASP A 168 -11.17 27.90 -10.35
N PHE A 169 -11.55 27.26 -9.25
CA PHE A 169 -11.89 27.93 -8.00
C PHE A 169 -10.83 27.66 -6.94
N LYS A 170 -10.20 28.73 -6.43
CA LYS A 170 -9.24 28.64 -5.32
C LYS A 170 -9.97 28.78 -3.99
N TYR A 171 -10.10 27.66 -3.28
CA TYR A 171 -10.69 27.61 -1.94
C TYR A 171 -9.60 27.58 -0.86
N ASN A 172 -9.71 28.41 0.17
CA ASN A 172 -8.84 28.34 1.35
C ASN A 172 -9.56 27.58 2.46
N ASN A 173 -9.23 26.31 2.62
CA ASN A 173 -9.81 25.47 3.65
C ASN A 173 -8.98 25.52 4.94
N TYR A 174 -9.58 26.03 6.01
CA TYR A 174 -8.92 26.10 7.32
C TYR A 174 -8.98 24.77 8.10
N PHE A 175 -9.76 23.80 7.63
CA PHE A 175 -9.93 22.49 8.27
C PHE A 175 -8.90 21.45 7.83
N PHE A 176 -7.88 21.86 7.07
CA PHE A 176 -6.89 20.93 6.55
C PHE A 176 -6.03 20.29 7.63
N ILE A 177 -5.98 18.97 7.59
CA ILE A 177 -5.10 18.18 8.44
C ILE A 177 -3.81 17.93 7.66
N LYS A 178 -2.73 18.62 8.07
CA LYS A 178 -1.39 18.48 7.47
C LYS A 178 -0.71 17.13 7.76
N GLY A 179 -1.20 16.37 8.74
CA GLY A 179 -0.63 15.07 9.10
C GLY A 179 -1.22 13.91 8.28
N GLU A 180 -0.39 13.23 7.47
CA GLU A 180 -0.82 12.07 6.67
C GLU A 180 -1.37 10.92 7.52
N PHE A 181 -0.92 10.82 8.78
CA PHE A 181 -1.33 9.78 9.72
C PHE A 181 -2.86 9.65 9.85
N PHE A 182 -3.60 10.75 9.87
CA PHE A 182 -5.05 10.70 10.05
C PHE A 182 -5.77 10.02 8.86
N TYR A 183 -5.23 10.12 7.65
CA TYR A 183 -5.75 9.41 6.48
C TYR A 183 -5.41 7.91 6.55
N PHE A 184 -4.20 7.56 7.02
CA PHE A 184 -3.83 6.15 7.24
C PHE A 184 -4.66 5.50 8.36
N LEU A 185 -4.92 6.22 9.45
CA LEU A 185 -5.83 5.80 10.49
C LEU A 185 -7.25 5.63 9.93
N SER A 186 -7.70 6.55 9.08
CA SER A 186 -9.01 6.46 8.42
C SER A 186 -9.13 5.20 7.55
N TYR A 187 -8.09 4.81 6.81
CA TYR A 187 -8.07 3.51 6.11
C TYR A 187 -8.26 2.33 7.05
N ALA A 188 -7.56 2.32 8.20
CA ALA A 188 -7.75 1.27 9.20
C ALA A 188 -9.18 1.25 9.76
N LEU A 189 -9.77 2.42 10.03
CA LEU A 189 -11.15 2.55 10.49
C LEU A 189 -12.16 2.06 9.43
N ILE A 190 -11.94 2.31 8.14
CA ILE A 190 -12.75 1.74 7.06
C ILE A 190 -12.64 0.22 7.08
N GLY A 191 -11.43 -0.32 7.21
CA GLY A 191 -11.23 -1.76 7.38
C GLY A 191 -12.07 -2.34 8.51
N ALA A 192 -12.08 -1.68 9.67
CA ALA A 192 -12.92 -2.06 10.81
C ALA A 192 -14.41 -1.99 10.48
N LEU A 193 -14.88 -0.89 9.87
CA LEU A 193 -16.29 -0.65 9.47
C LEU A 193 -16.86 -1.77 8.63
N MET A 194 -16.04 -2.37 7.77
CA MET A 194 -16.45 -3.46 6.89
C MET A 194 -16.81 -4.73 7.67
N GLN A 195 -16.50 -4.86 8.94
CA GLN A 195 -16.88 -6.04 9.71
C GLN A 195 -18.40 -6.21 9.88
N GLY A 196 -18.86 -7.45 9.73
CA GLY A 196 -20.28 -7.82 9.81
C GLY A 196 -21.16 -7.29 8.67
N ILE A 197 -20.62 -6.49 7.75
CA ILE A 197 -21.32 -6.11 6.52
C ILE A 197 -21.14 -7.26 5.52
N LYS A 198 -22.24 -7.75 4.96
CA LYS A 198 -22.23 -8.74 3.89
C LYS A 198 -22.46 -8.03 2.56
N PHE A 199 -21.65 -8.37 1.56
CA PHE A 199 -21.80 -7.87 0.20
C PHE A 199 -22.13 -9.03 -0.72
N SER A 200 -23.13 -8.86 -1.58
CA SER A 200 -23.45 -9.87 -2.60
C SER A 200 -22.47 -9.78 -3.78
N LYS A 201 -22.50 -10.78 -4.67
CA LYS A 201 -21.72 -10.80 -5.92
C LYS A 201 -21.98 -9.58 -6.81
N THR A 202 -23.21 -9.07 -6.86
CA THR A 202 -23.56 -7.89 -7.67
C THR A 202 -22.87 -6.64 -7.15
N HIS A 203 -22.83 -6.44 -5.83
CA HIS A 203 -22.03 -5.38 -5.22
C HIS A 203 -20.55 -5.53 -5.59
N GLY A 204 -20.00 -6.75 -5.49
CA GLY A 204 -18.62 -7.01 -5.88
C GLY A 204 -18.32 -6.58 -7.32
N ASN A 205 -19.17 -6.95 -8.28
CA ASN A 205 -19.01 -6.59 -9.68
C ASN A 205 -19.07 -5.06 -9.90
N PHE A 206 -19.98 -4.38 -9.20
CA PHE A 206 -20.06 -2.92 -9.26
C PHE A 206 -18.78 -2.26 -8.72
N PHE A 207 -18.28 -2.71 -7.57
CA PHE A 207 -17.10 -2.11 -6.94
C PHE A 207 -15.81 -2.43 -7.68
N ILE A 208 -15.67 -3.59 -8.33
CA ILE A 208 -14.50 -3.79 -9.20
C ILE A 208 -14.55 -2.85 -10.42
N PHE A 209 -15.73 -2.66 -11.03
CA PHE A 209 -15.89 -1.66 -12.10
C PHE A 209 -15.51 -0.26 -11.61
N LEU A 210 -15.96 0.13 -10.42
CA LEU A 210 -15.65 1.43 -9.82
C LEU A 210 -14.14 1.60 -9.57
N TYR A 211 -13.43 0.56 -9.10
CA TYR A 211 -11.97 0.57 -8.98
C TYR A 211 -11.28 0.82 -10.32
N PHE A 212 -11.70 0.12 -11.39
CA PHE A 212 -11.14 0.34 -12.74
C PHE A 212 -11.38 1.77 -13.21
N LEU A 213 -12.62 2.27 -13.08
CA LEU A 213 -12.99 3.63 -13.47
C LEU A 213 -12.17 4.68 -12.72
N LEU A 214 -12.06 4.57 -11.40
CA LEU A 214 -11.29 5.51 -10.57
C LEU A 214 -9.80 5.46 -10.91
N SER A 215 -9.24 4.28 -11.18
CA SER A 215 -7.83 4.14 -11.58
C SER A 215 -7.56 4.77 -12.95
N LEU A 216 -8.50 4.66 -13.90
CA LEU A 216 -8.43 5.37 -15.18
C LEU A 216 -8.54 6.88 -15.03
N ILE A 217 -9.41 7.36 -14.12
CA ILE A 217 -9.50 8.79 -13.80
C ILE A 217 -8.18 9.29 -13.21
N ILE A 218 -7.57 8.56 -12.27
CA ILE A 218 -6.25 8.91 -11.72
C ILE A 218 -5.21 9.01 -12.85
N ALA A 219 -5.14 8.01 -13.74
CA ALA A 219 -4.20 8.02 -14.86
C ALA A 219 -4.42 9.21 -15.79
N TYR A 220 -5.67 9.48 -16.17
CA TYR A 220 -6.04 10.60 -17.03
C TYR A 220 -5.66 11.95 -16.40
N MET A 221 -6.04 12.17 -15.14
CA MET A 221 -5.79 13.43 -14.44
C MET A 221 -4.30 13.68 -14.21
N THR A 222 -3.53 12.64 -13.92
CA THR A 222 -2.07 12.70 -13.80
C THR A 222 -1.43 13.05 -15.15
N SER A 223 -1.91 12.46 -16.24
CA SER A 223 -1.44 12.75 -17.61
C SER A 223 -1.69 14.21 -17.99
N GLN A 224 -2.89 14.75 -17.73
CA GLN A 224 -3.22 16.13 -18.08
C GLN A 224 -2.34 17.17 -17.37
N LYS A 225 -1.99 16.95 -16.10
CA LYS A 225 -1.13 17.89 -15.36
C LYS A 225 0.38 17.61 -15.55
N HIS A 226 0.75 16.45 -16.09
CA HIS A 226 2.11 15.91 -15.99
C HIS A 226 2.67 16.00 -14.55
N ASP A 227 1.80 15.77 -13.56
CA ASP A 227 2.10 15.93 -12.15
C ASP A 227 1.51 14.76 -11.33
N THR A 228 2.22 14.38 -10.28
CA THR A 228 1.97 13.20 -9.44
C THR A 228 1.01 13.46 -8.28
N VAL A 229 0.38 14.64 -8.21
CA VAL A 229 -0.60 15.00 -7.16
C VAL A 229 -1.68 13.93 -6.98
N PHE A 230 -2.21 13.38 -8.07
CA PHE A 230 -3.27 12.37 -8.03
C PHE A 230 -2.80 10.97 -7.60
N TYR A 231 -1.49 10.76 -7.44
CA TYR A 231 -0.90 9.56 -6.86
C TYR A 231 -0.86 9.57 -5.34
N SER A 232 -1.20 10.69 -4.69
CA SER A 232 -1.15 10.79 -3.25
C SER A 232 -1.97 9.68 -2.57
N PHE A 233 -1.33 8.91 -1.68
CA PHE A 233 -2.01 7.84 -0.93
C PHE A 233 -3.12 8.39 -0.01
N THR A 234 -3.05 9.67 0.34
CA THR A 234 -4.06 10.37 1.14
C THR A 234 -5.17 10.96 0.27
N GLY A 235 -4.98 11.01 -1.05
CA GLY A 235 -5.94 11.58 -2.00
C GLY A 235 -7.29 10.83 -2.05
N PRO A 236 -8.41 11.53 -2.28
CA PRO A 236 -9.73 10.93 -2.24
C PRO A 236 -9.96 9.88 -3.35
N LEU A 237 -9.38 10.08 -4.55
CA LEU A 237 -9.51 9.12 -5.65
C LEU A 237 -8.86 7.77 -5.31
N VAL A 238 -7.63 7.80 -4.76
CA VAL A 238 -6.93 6.59 -4.29
C VAL A 238 -7.72 5.95 -3.16
N CYS A 239 -8.30 6.75 -2.26
CA CYS A 239 -9.12 6.24 -1.17
C CYS A 239 -10.35 5.48 -1.66
N PHE A 240 -11.18 6.09 -2.52
CA PHE A 240 -12.36 5.43 -3.07
C PHE A 240 -12.00 4.20 -3.93
N SER A 241 -10.87 4.25 -4.64
CA SER A 241 -10.35 3.11 -5.41
C SER A 241 -9.99 1.94 -4.48
N ALA A 242 -9.29 2.21 -3.38
CA ALA A 242 -8.92 1.20 -2.38
C ALA A 242 -10.15 0.60 -1.67
N ILE A 243 -11.13 1.43 -1.30
CA ILE A 243 -12.41 0.98 -0.72
C ILE A 243 -13.12 0.02 -1.69
N SER A 244 -13.21 0.41 -2.96
CA SER A 244 -13.88 -0.35 -4.00
C SER A 244 -13.23 -1.73 -4.19
N PHE A 245 -11.90 -1.76 -4.30
CA PHE A 245 -11.15 -3.01 -4.42
C PHE A 245 -11.31 -3.92 -3.19
N PHE A 246 -11.29 -3.34 -1.98
CA PHE A 246 -11.49 -4.08 -0.73
C PHE A 246 -12.88 -4.70 -0.65
N ILE A 247 -13.94 -3.95 -1.02
CA ILE A 247 -15.33 -4.45 -1.04
C ILE A 247 -15.49 -5.58 -2.07
N PHE A 248 -14.84 -5.47 -3.24
CA PHE A 248 -14.86 -6.55 -4.23
C PHE A 248 -14.37 -7.88 -3.64
N PHE A 249 -13.20 -7.90 -2.99
CA PHE A 249 -12.70 -9.12 -2.35
C PHE A 249 -13.57 -9.58 -1.18
N LYS A 250 -14.06 -8.64 -0.37
CA LYS A 250 -14.96 -8.95 0.73
C LYS A 250 -16.27 -9.60 0.25
N SER A 251 -16.80 -9.21 -0.90
CA SER A 251 -18.00 -9.84 -1.49
C SER A 251 -17.81 -11.34 -1.81
N ARG A 252 -16.55 -11.80 -1.95
CA ARG A 252 -16.21 -13.21 -2.15
C ARG A 252 -16.39 -14.07 -0.90
N GLU A 253 -16.48 -13.45 0.29
CA GLU A 253 -16.84 -14.14 1.54
C GLU A 253 -18.17 -14.90 1.40
N CYS A 254 -19.13 -14.35 0.64
CA CYS A 254 -20.44 -14.97 0.40
C CYS A 254 -20.43 -16.09 -0.66
N LEU A 255 -19.30 -16.36 -1.32
CA LEU A 255 -19.22 -17.26 -2.48
C LEU A 255 -18.52 -18.60 -2.19
N ASN A 256 -18.31 -18.98 -0.92
CA ASN A 256 -17.51 -20.16 -0.55
C ASN A 256 -16.16 -20.23 -1.31
N PHE A 257 -15.57 -19.07 -1.52
CA PHE A 257 -14.42 -18.90 -2.40
C PHE A 257 -13.18 -19.62 -1.84
N LYS A 258 -12.65 -20.56 -2.62
CA LYS A 258 -11.38 -21.23 -2.34
C LYS A 258 -10.27 -20.39 -2.98
N GLY A 259 -9.60 -19.57 -2.18
CA GLY A 259 -8.52 -18.68 -2.63
C GLY A 259 -7.38 -19.41 -3.33
N SER A 260 -6.50 -18.63 -3.96
CA SER A 260 -5.40 -19.18 -4.74
C SER A 260 -4.29 -19.69 -3.82
N LYS A 261 -3.82 -20.93 -4.05
CA LYS A 261 -2.65 -21.49 -3.35
C LYS A 261 -1.40 -20.62 -3.56
N TYR A 262 -1.25 -20.02 -4.73
CA TYR A 262 -0.13 -19.14 -5.07
C TYR A 262 -0.21 -17.83 -4.29
N LEU A 263 -1.38 -17.20 -4.22
CA LEU A 263 -1.57 -15.98 -3.44
C LEU A 263 -1.38 -16.24 -1.95
N MET A 264 -1.88 -17.36 -1.43
CA MET A 264 -1.63 -17.75 -0.04
C MET A 264 -0.13 -17.90 0.26
N HIS A 265 0.65 -18.43 -0.69
CA HIS A 265 2.11 -18.52 -0.55
C HIS A 265 2.76 -17.13 -0.49
N ILE A 266 2.40 -16.22 -1.40
CA ILE A 266 2.91 -14.85 -1.42
C ILE A 266 2.50 -14.09 -0.14
N SER A 267 1.24 -14.21 0.29
CA SER A 267 0.72 -13.60 1.51
C SER A 267 1.54 -14.00 2.74
N LYS A 268 1.92 -15.29 2.83
CA LYS A 268 2.75 -15.81 3.93
C LYS A 268 4.13 -15.15 4.00
N PHE A 269 4.69 -14.77 2.86
CA PHE A 269 6.03 -14.15 2.75
C PHE A 269 5.96 -12.64 2.52
N SER A 270 4.77 -12.03 2.60
CA SER A 270 4.56 -10.62 2.24
C SER A 270 5.42 -9.65 3.03
N LEU A 271 5.68 -9.93 4.31
CA LEU A 271 6.57 -9.11 5.14
C LEU A 271 8.02 -9.19 4.65
N GLY A 272 8.52 -10.39 4.35
CA GLY A 272 9.85 -10.59 3.78
C GLY A 272 10.04 -9.92 2.42
N ILE A 273 9.06 -10.10 1.52
CA ILE A 273 9.05 -9.48 0.19
C ILE A 273 9.07 -7.96 0.34
N TYR A 274 8.17 -7.42 1.15
CA TYR A 274 8.09 -6.00 1.42
C TYR A 274 9.40 -5.44 2.00
N GLY A 275 10.03 -6.16 2.93
CA GLY A 275 11.26 -5.70 3.54
C GLY A 275 12.43 -5.56 2.56
N ILE A 276 12.56 -6.48 1.58
CA ILE A 276 13.74 -6.54 0.71
C ILE A 276 13.54 -5.98 -0.71
N HIS A 277 12.30 -5.91 -1.22
CA HIS A 277 12.04 -5.65 -2.64
C HIS A 277 12.72 -4.40 -3.19
N ALA A 278 12.78 -3.31 -2.41
CA ALA A 278 13.35 -2.04 -2.86
C ALA A 278 14.87 -2.14 -3.08
N PHE A 279 15.58 -2.92 -2.25
CA PHE A 279 17.02 -3.18 -2.43
C PHE A 279 17.25 -4.07 -3.66
N VAL A 280 16.44 -5.12 -3.82
CA VAL A 280 16.49 -5.99 -5.00
C VAL A 280 16.22 -5.19 -6.27
N LEU A 281 15.21 -4.32 -6.26
CA LEU A 281 14.87 -3.46 -7.37
C LEU A 281 16.02 -2.53 -7.75
N LEU A 282 16.72 -1.93 -6.77
CA LEU A 282 17.89 -1.08 -7.05
C LEU A 282 19.02 -1.86 -7.75
N VAL A 283 19.30 -3.07 -7.30
CA VAL A 283 20.31 -3.95 -7.93
C VAL A 283 19.88 -4.31 -9.36
N VAL A 284 18.63 -4.72 -9.55
CA VAL A 284 18.06 -5.04 -10.86
C VAL A 284 18.11 -3.83 -11.80
N GLU A 285 17.76 -2.64 -11.30
CA GLU A 285 17.81 -1.39 -12.03
C GLU A 285 19.23 -1.11 -12.56
N LYS A 286 20.23 -1.29 -11.70
CA LYS A 286 21.62 -1.02 -12.06
C LYS A 286 22.18 -2.02 -13.07
N ILE A 287 21.87 -3.31 -12.93
CA ILE A 287 22.39 -4.37 -13.80
C ILE A 287 21.77 -4.29 -15.19
N PHE A 288 20.45 -4.14 -15.28
CA PHE A 288 19.71 -4.23 -16.54
C PHE A 288 19.39 -2.88 -17.17
N ASN A 289 19.69 -1.77 -16.48
CA ASN A 289 19.38 -0.42 -16.92
C ASN A 289 17.90 -0.28 -17.36
N ILE A 290 16.98 -0.66 -16.47
CA ILE A 290 15.53 -0.87 -16.73
C ILE A 290 14.92 0.19 -17.67
N LYS A 291 15.30 1.46 -17.50
CA LYS A 291 14.82 2.61 -18.30
C LYS A 291 14.97 2.46 -19.82
N THR A 292 15.91 1.65 -20.31
CA THR A 292 16.11 1.45 -21.75
C THR A 292 15.20 0.37 -22.34
N VAL A 293 14.56 -0.43 -21.49
CA VAL A 293 13.63 -1.47 -21.92
C VAL A 293 12.24 -0.87 -22.05
N ASN A 294 11.52 -1.19 -23.13
CA ASN A 294 10.14 -0.75 -23.32
C ASN A 294 9.28 -1.06 -22.07
N PRO A 295 8.53 -0.09 -21.52
CA PRO A 295 7.86 -0.21 -20.22
C PRO A 295 6.80 -1.31 -20.17
N ILE A 296 6.16 -1.65 -21.29
CA ILE A 296 5.16 -2.75 -21.33
C ILE A 296 5.82 -4.04 -20.84
N TRP A 297 6.97 -4.37 -21.43
CA TRP A 297 7.71 -5.58 -21.12
C TRP A 297 8.57 -5.39 -19.88
N GLY A 298 9.21 -4.23 -19.75
CA GLY A 298 10.11 -3.93 -18.65
C GLY A 298 9.40 -3.96 -17.30
N ILE A 299 8.26 -3.28 -17.15
CA ILE A 299 7.51 -3.31 -15.89
C ILE A 299 7.11 -4.75 -15.56
N ALA A 300 6.59 -5.53 -16.52
CA ALA A 300 6.18 -6.91 -16.29
C ALA A 300 7.37 -7.81 -15.90
N ILE A 301 8.42 -7.83 -16.71
CA ILE A 301 9.60 -8.70 -16.52
C ILE A 301 10.33 -8.36 -15.22
N PHE A 302 10.63 -7.08 -15.00
CA PHE A 302 11.39 -6.67 -13.83
C PHE A 302 10.58 -6.79 -12.54
N SER A 303 9.27 -6.53 -12.56
CA SER A 303 8.43 -6.79 -11.38
C SER A 303 8.40 -8.27 -11.02
N VAL A 304 8.25 -9.16 -12.02
CA VAL A 304 8.29 -10.62 -11.80
C VAL A 304 9.66 -11.05 -11.27
N MET A 305 10.74 -10.53 -11.82
CA MET A 305 12.10 -10.84 -11.36
C MET A 305 12.35 -10.37 -9.93
N VAL A 306 11.98 -9.12 -9.61
CA VAL A 306 12.11 -8.57 -8.25
C VAL A 306 11.25 -9.36 -7.26
N LEU A 307 10.02 -9.69 -7.63
CA LEU A 307 9.14 -10.52 -6.80
C LEU A 307 9.73 -11.92 -6.56
N ALA A 308 10.24 -12.58 -7.62
CA ALA A 308 10.84 -13.90 -7.52
C ALA A 308 12.10 -13.91 -6.64
N LEU A 309 13.01 -12.96 -6.84
CA LEU A 309 14.21 -12.82 -6.01
C LEU A 309 13.86 -12.50 -4.56
N SER A 310 12.88 -11.65 -4.32
CA SER A 310 12.40 -11.31 -2.98
C SER A 310 11.72 -12.50 -2.29
N LEU A 311 10.98 -13.32 -3.04
CA LEU A 311 10.40 -14.58 -2.57
C LEU A 311 11.47 -15.60 -2.20
N ILE A 312 12.49 -15.77 -3.05
CA ILE A 312 13.63 -16.66 -2.79
C ILE A 312 14.34 -16.22 -1.50
N TYR A 313 14.65 -14.92 -1.38
CA TYR A 313 15.23 -14.35 -0.17
C TYR A 313 14.37 -14.65 1.06
N SER A 314 13.06 -14.39 0.99
CA SER A 314 12.14 -14.60 2.09
C SER A 314 12.05 -16.08 2.49
N PHE A 315 12.03 -16.99 1.51
CA PHE A 315 12.05 -18.43 1.75
C PHE A 315 13.33 -18.89 2.45
N LEU A 316 14.49 -18.37 2.03
CA LEU A 316 15.78 -18.67 2.67
C LEU A 316 15.85 -18.10 4.08
N LEU A 317 15.43 -16.84 4.27
CA LEU A 317 15.39 -16.19 5.58
C LEU A 317 14.47 -16.93 6.54
N LYS A 318 13.38 -17.54 6.05
CA LYS A 318 12.45 -18.31 6.89
C LYS A 318 13.09 -19.50 7.58
N LYS A 319 14.15 -20.07 7.00
CA LYS A 319 14.90 -21.18 7.63
C LYS A 319 15.60 -20.74 8.92
N PHE A 320 15.98 -19.46 9.00
CA PHE A 320 16.61 -18.85 10.18
C PHE A 320 15.56 -18.21 11.10
N ASP A 321 14.52 -17.58 10.54
CA ASP A 321 13.43 -16.96 11.29
C ASP A 321 12.30 -17.95 11.64
N LYS A 322 12.61 -18.83 12.59
CA LYS A 322 11.67 -19.84 13.11
C LYS A 322 10.38 -19.21 13.64
N ASN A 323 10.47 -18.02 14.23
CA ASN A 323 9.34 -17.33 14.87
C ASN A 323 8.50 -16.47 13.90
N GLY A 324 9.01 -16.19 12.69
CA GLY A 324 8.30 -15.37 11.70
C GLY A 324 8.20 -13.90 12.13
N TYR A 325 9.29 -13.35 12.68
CA TYR A 325 9.36 -11.93 13.03
C TYR A 325 9.72 -11.04 11.84
N VAL A 326 10.48 -11.54 10.87
CA VAL A 326 11.00 -10.76 9.74
C VAL A 326 10.58 -11.31 8.37
N VAL A 327 9.90 -12.46 8.34
CA VAL A 327 9.41 -13.14 7.14
C VAL A 327 7.91 -13.39 7.16
#